data_AF-A0A7C2TIV7-F1
#
_entry.id   AF-A0A7C2TIV7-F1
#
_cell.length_a   1.000
_cell.length_b   1.000
_cell.length_c   1.000
_cell.angle_alpha   90.00
_cell.angle_beta   90.00
_cell.angle_gamma   90.00
#
_symmetry.space_group_name_H-M   'P 1'
#
loop_
_entity.id
_entity.type
_entity.pdbx_description
1 polymer ?
#
loop_
_entity_poly.entity_id
_entity_poly.type
_entity_poly.pdbx_seq_one_letter_code
_entity_poly.pdbx_strand_id
1 'polypeptide(L)'
;MESQTYQLAMRSGPTPGKVYFLIKQENYIGRDFNNDIVINDSEVSRKHARIVMQPAGYTLEDLGSTNGTFVSGQRLMGPHLLKPGELIMLGENVSLVFEISTEEGVPLTSSEPMPGYAKAPAPVSPRETYAPHQPQAYPPPYTGQVPQGPPEPYYVEPQPRGPNRERRGSRTLFWAGCGCLLVLLCLIVAGVAAFDYMNLYCQPPFNELLSFLYTCP
;
A
#
# COMPACT_ATOMS: atom_id res chain seq x y z
N MET A 1 -21.62 -9.32 22.58
CA MET A 1 -20.95 -9.72 21.33
C MET A 1 -19.97 -8.61 21.02
N GLU A 2 -18.67 -8.89 21.09
CA GLU A 2 -17.63 -7.93 20.76
C GLU A 2 -17.78 -7.53 19.28
N SER A 3 -17.94 -6.25 19.00
CA SER A 3 -17.91 -5.73 17.63
C SER A 3 -16.45 -5.49 17.25
N GLN A 4 -15.90 -6.39 16.44
CA GLN A 4 -14.60 -6.17 15.82
C GLN A 4 -14.75 -5.14 14.71
N THR A 5 -13.91 -4.11 14.74
CA THR A 5 -13.83 -3.10 13.69
C THR A 5 -12.52 -3.26 12.95
N TYR A 6 -12.59 -3.29 11.61
CA TYR A 6 -11.43 -3.44 10.75
C TYR A 6 -11.03 -2.07 10.17
N GLN A 7 -9.73 -1.80 10.14
CA GLN A 7 -9.21 -0.51 9.73
C GLN A 7 -7.87 -0.63 8.99
N LEU A 8 -7.55 0.39 8.19
CA LEU A 8 -6.22 0.61 7.65
C LEU A 8 -5.59 1.82 8.33
N ALA A 9 -4.43 1.63 8.96
CA ALA A 9 -3.63 2.72 9.51
C ALA A 9 -2.49 3.07 8.54
N MET A 10 -2.42 4.33 8.08
CA MET A 10 -1.34 4.78 7.20
C MET A 10 -0.03 4.89 8.01
N ARG A 11 0.99 4.13 7.60
CA ARG A 11 2.34 4.18 8.19
C ARG A 11 3.25 5.15 7.46
N SER A 12 3.20 5.16 6.13
CA SER A 12 3.92 6.13 5.28
C SER A 12 3.05 6.59 4.11
N GLY A 13 3.28 7.82 3.64
CA GLY A 13 2.51 8.44 2.57
C GLY A 13 2.10 9.87 2.91
N PRO A 14 1.08 10.44 2.24
CA PRO A 14 0.72 11.86 2.37
C PRO A 14 0.07 12.21 3.72
N THR A 15 -0.48 11.23 4.45
CA THR A 15 -1.15 11.44 5.75
C THR A 15 -0.78 10.36 6.78
N PRO A 16 0.46 10.27 7.25
CA PRO A 16 0.87 9.28 8.24
C PRO A 16 0.05 9.37 9.52
N GLY A 17 -0.29 8.23 10.12
CA GLY A 17 -1.13 8.12 11.32
C GLY A 17 -2.63 8.23 11.06
N LYS A 18 -3.06 8.58 9.85
CA LYS A 18 -4.49 8.57 9.50
C LYS A 18 -5.02 7.14 9.45
N VAL A 19 -6.19 6.94 10.04
CA VAL A 19 -6.91 5.65 10.07
C VAL A 19 -8.13 5.71 9.15
N TYR A 20 -8.35 4.63 8.41
CA TYR A 20 -9.49 4.45 7.52
C TYR A 20 -10.28 3.21 7.93
N PHE A 21 -11.53 3.40 8.36
CA PHE A 21 -12.40 2.29 8.76
C PHE A 21 -13.00 1.59 7.54
N LEU A 22 -12.99 0.26 7.57
CA LEU A 22 -13.52 -0.58 6.48
C LEU A 22 -14.99 -0.91 6.74
N ILE A 23 -15.85 0.09 6.54
CA ILE A 23 -17.28 0.03 6.90
C ILE A 23 -18.11 -0.67 5.80
N LYS A 24 -17.70 -0.53 4.53
CA LYS A 24 -18.44 -1.06 3.38
C LYS A 24 -18.04 -2.51 3.08
N GLN A 25 -18.92 -3.24 2.39
CA GLN A 25 -18.57 -4.55 1.84
C GLN A 25 -17.42 -4.46 0.82
N GLU A 26 -17.39 -3.40 0.01
CA GLU A 26 -16.27 -3.08 -0.87
C GLU A 26 -15.75 -1.68 -0.54
N ASN A 27 -14.44 -1.56 -0.34
CA ASN A 27 -13.76 -0.29 -0.10
C ASN A 27 -12.70 -0.09 -1.18
N TYR A 28 -12.90 0.92 -2.02
CA TYR A 28 -11.97 1.27 -3.09
C TYR A 28 -10.87 2.19 -2.56
N ILE A 29 -9.64 1.95 -3.01
CA ILE A 29 -8.44 2.69 -2.64
C ILE A 29 -7.83 3.31 -3.91
N GLY A 30 -7.53 4.60 -3.85
CA GLY A 30 -6.87 5.27 -4.96
C GLY A 30 -6.71 6.77 -4.74
N ARG A 31 -6.06 7.43 -5.69
CA ARG A 31 -5.88 8.89 -5.64
C ARG A 31 -7.10 9.68 -6.09
N ASP A 32 -7.99 9.06 -6.87
CA ASP A 32 -9.21 9.75 -7.30
C ASP A 32 -10.15 9.98 -6.12
N PHE A 33 -10.86 11.10 -6.11
CA PHE A 33 -11.74 11.51 -5.01
C PHE A 33 -13.00 10.64 -4.89
N ASN A 34 -13.30 9.85 -5.93
CA ASN A 34 -14.42 8.93 -5.98
C ASN A 34 -14.18 7.62 -5.21
N ASN A 35 -12.98 7.39 -4.67
CA ASN A 35 -12.68 6.20 -3.87
C ASN A 35 -13.10 6.40 -2.41
N ASP A 36 -13.34 5.30 -1.70
CA ASP A 36 -13.64 5.32 -0.27
C ASP A 36 -12.43 5.75 0.55
N ILE A 37 -11.25 5.31 0.13
CA ILE A 37 -9.97 5.61 0.75
C ILE A 37 -9.15 6.40 -0.27
N VAL A 38 -9.22 7.73 -0.12
CA VAL A 38 -8.50 8.67 -0.98
C VAL A 38 -7.09 8.88 -0.43
N ILE A 39 -6.09 8.58 -1.25
CA ILE A 39 -4.66 8.79 -0.96
C ILE A 39 -4.08 9.66 -2.05
N ASN A 40 -3.85 10.94 -1.75
CA ASN A 40 -3.35 11.91 -2.73
C ASN A 40 -1.83 11.81 -2.90
N ASP A 41 -1.38 10.77 -3.58
CA ASP A 41 0.03 10.51 -3.87
C ASP A 41 0.26 10.13 -5.35
N SER A 42 1.34 10.60 -5.95
CA SER A 42 1.69 10.31 -7.35
C SER A 42 1.90 8.83 -7.63
N GLU A 43 2.33 8.03 -6.64
CA GLU A 43 2.52 6.59 -6.80
C GLU A 43 1.21 5.81 -6.78
N VAL A 44 0.14 6.43 -6.29
CA VAL A 44 -1.17 5.81 -6.19
C VAL A 44 -1.98 6.10 -7.45
N SER A 45 -2.32 5.05 -8.19
CA SER A 45 -3.25 5.13 -9.33
C SER A 45 -4.63 5.68 -8.92
N ARG A 46 -5.34 6.25 -9.90
CA ARG A 46 -6.69 6.82 -9.69
C ARG A 46 -7.66 5.82 -9.04
N LYS A 47 -7.70 4.59 -9.56
CA LYS A 47 -8.29 3.42 -8.90
C LYS A 47 -7.17 2.41 -8.78
N HIS A 48 -6.66 2.19 -7.57
CA HIS A 48 -5.43 1.43 -7.35
C HIS A 48 -5.74 -0.01 -6.94
N ALA A 49 -6.49 -0.15 -5.87
CA ALA A 49 -6.85 -1.44 -5.29
C ALA A 49 -8.26 -1.36 -4.71
N ARG A 50 -8.82 -2.52 -4.39
CA ARG A 50 -10.03 -2.63 -3.58
C ARG A 50 -9.85 -3.66 -2.50
N ILE A 51 -10.55 -3.45 -1.39
CA ILE A 51 -10.68 -4.41 -0.31
C ILE A 51 -12.13 -4.86 -0.25
N VAL A 52 -12.36 -6.16 -0.34
CA VAL A 52 -13.69 -6.78 -0.34
C VAL A 52 -13.86 -7.64 0.90
N MET A 53 -14.92 -7.41 1.65
CA MET A 53 -15.33 -8.27 2.75
C MET A 53 -15.96 -9.55 2.20
N GLN A 54 -15.36 -10.68 2.52
CA GLN A 54 -15.80 -12.03 2.17
C GLN A 54 -16.07 -12.84 3.45
N PRO A 55 -16.76 -14.01 3.36
CA PRO A 55 -17.00 -14.86 4.52
C PRO A 55 -15.73 -15.29 5.26
N ALA A 56 -14.61 -15.41 4.56
CA ALA A 56 -13.31 -15.79 5.12
C ALA A 56 -12.51 -14.60 5.71
N GLY A 57 -12.94 -13.35 5.50
CA GLY A 57 -12.23 -12.15 5.90
C GLY A 57 -12.15 -11.10 4.79
N TYR A 58 -11.21 -10.16 4.92
CA TYR A 58 -11.01 -9.10 3.94
C TYR A 58 -9.99 -9.51 2.89
N THR A 59 -10.37 -9.42 1.63
CA THR A 59 -9.50 -9.74 0.49
C THR A 59 -9.09 -8.45 -0.23
N LEU A 60 -7.79 -8.27 -0.42
CA LEU A 60 -7.19 -7.18 -1.17
C LEU A 60 -6.96 -7.60 -2.63
N GLU A 61 -7.35 -6.73 -3.55
CA GLU A 61 -7.17 -6.94 -4.99
C GLU A 61 -6.59 -5.67 -5.63
N ASP A 62 -5.52 -5.85 -6.40
CA ASP A 62 -4.98 -4.80 -7.26
C ASP A 62 -5.85 -4.64 -8.52
N LEU A 63 -6.18 -3.39 -8.89
CA LEU A 63 -7.06 -3.08 -10.02
C LEU A 63 -6.29 -2.72 -11.30
N GLY A 64 -5.06 -3.25 -11.45
CA GLY A 64 -4.17 -2.89 -12.56
C GLY A 64 -3.43 -1.59 -12.30
N SER A 65 -2.97 -1.39 -11.06
CA SER A 65 -2.24 -0.20 -10.69
C SER A 65 -0.90 -0.11 -11.43
N THR A 66 -0.43 1.12 -11.65
CA THR A 66 0.81 1.37 -12.42
C THR A 66 2.05 0.84 -11.68
N ASN A 67 2.14 1.11 -10.37
CA ASN A 67 3.30 0.73 -9.56
C ASN A 67 3.11 -0.62 -8.84
N GLY A 68 1.89 -1.16 -8.83
CA GLY A 68 1.55 -2.41 -8.15
C GLY A 68 1.19 -2.21 -6.68
N THR A 69 0.43 -3.18 -6.18
CA THR A 69 0.17 -3.38 -4.76
C THR A 69 1.07 -4.49 -4.23
N PHE A 70 1.64 -4.32 -3.04
CA PHE A 70 2.47 -5.30 -2.38
C PHE A 70 1.93 -5.60 -0.98
N VAL A 71 2.03 -6.85 -0.54
CA VAL A 71 1.72 -7.25 0.84
C VAL A 71 2.94 -7.94 1.41
N SER A 72 3.42 -7.45 2.56
CA SER A 72 4.61 -7.99 3.23
C SER A 72 5.84 -8.09 2.31
N GLY A 73 6.01 -7.10 1.42
CA GLY A 73 7.11 -7.02 0.44
C GLY A 73 6.92 -7.85 -0.84
N GLN A 74 5.83 -8.61 -0.97
CA GLN A 74 5.53 -9.40 -2.16
C GLN A 74 4.48 -8.72 -3.04
N ARG A 75 4.74 -8.61 -4.34
CA ARG A 75 3.80 -8.01 -5.29
C ARG A 75 2.59 -8.92 -5.48
N LEU A 76 1.39 -8.36 -5.37
CA LEU A 76 0.15 -9.09 -5.62
C LEU A 76 0.02 -9.44 -7.10
N MET A 77 -0.25 -10.72 -7.37
CA MET A 77 -0.57 -11.25 -8.70
C MET A 77 -2.06 -11.59 -8.87
N GLY A 78 -2.82 -11.47 -7.78
CA GLY A 78 -4.25 -11.78 -7.72
C GLY A 78 -4.83 -11.42 -6.34
N PRO A 79 -6.07 -11.83 -6.05
CA PRO A 79 -6.70 -11.59 -4.76
C PRO A 79 -5.89 -12.20 -3.60
N HIS A 80 -5.71 -11.43 -2.54
CA HIS A 80 -4.97 -11.84 -1.33
C HIS A 80 -5.81 -11.65 -0.08
N LEU A 81 -5.95 -12.71 0.72
CA LEU A 81 -6.66 -12.64 2.00
C LEU A 81 -5.78 -11.95 3.05
N LEU A 82 -6.20 -10.78 3.50
CA LEU A 82 -5.47 -9.97 4.47
C LEU A 82 -5.53 -10.57 5.87
N LYS A 83 -4.39 -10.53 6.56
CA LYS A 83 -4.28 -10.87 7.98
C LYS A 83 -3.98 -9.62 8.81
N PRO A 84 -4.54 -9.51 10.03
CA PRO A 84 -4.23 -8.40 10.93
C PRO A 84 -2.73 -8.26 11.16
N GLY A 85 -2.24 -7.03 11.11
CA GLY A 85 -0.82 -6.67 11.18
C GLY A 85 -0.09 -6.68 9.83
N GLU A 86 -0.71 -7.13 8.73
CA GLU A 86 -0.05 -7.11 7.43
C GLU A 86 0.16 -5.69 6.89
N LEU A 87 1.36 -5.47 6.35
CA LEU A 87 1.74 -4.23 5.69
C LEU A 87 1.37 -4.30 4.21
N ILE A 88 0.53 -3.38 3.79
CA ILE A 88 0.10 -3.15 2.41
C ILE A 88 0.90 -1.96 1.89
N MET A 89 1.57 -2.11 0.75
CA MET A 89 2.24 -1.01 0.06
C MET A 89 1.59 -0.74 -1.29
N LEU A 90 1.39 0.54 -1.60
CA LEU A 90 0.88 1.02 -2.89
C LEU A 90 2.01 1.77 -3.59
N GLY A 91 2.74 1.08 -4.48
CA GLY A 91 4.05 1.55 -4.92
C GLY A 91 5.13 1.34 -3.85
N GLU A 92 6.06 2.28 -3.74
CA GLU A 92 7.25 2.16 -2.88
C GLU A 92 7.13 3.00 -1.61
N ASN A 93 6.46 4.16 -1.68
CA ASN A 93 6.48 5.15 -0.61
C ASN A 93 5.20 5.21 0.25
N VAL A 94 4.10 4.62 -0.22
CA VAL A 94 2.82 4.59 0.49
C VAL A 94 2.62 3.23 1.15
N SER A 95 2.48 3.21 2.48
CA SER A 95 2.25 1.99 3.24
C SER A 95 1.13 2.13 4.27
N LEU A 96 0.30 1.09 4.37
CA LEU A 96 -0.82 0.97 5.30
C LEU A 96 -0.71 -0.36 6.05
N VAL A 97 -1.15 -0.40 7.30
CA VAL A 97 -1.25 -1.66 8.06
C VAL A 97 -2.72 -1.98 8.27
N PHE A 98 -3.08 -3.24 8.00
CA PHE A 98 -4.42 -3.74 8.27
C PHE A 98 -4.55 -4.15 9.74
N GLU A 99 -5.46 -3.52 10.47
CA GLU A 99 -5.60 -3.69 11.92
C GLU A 99 -7.03 -4.07 12.30
N ILE A 100 -7.17 -4.76 13.43
CA ILE A 100 -8.45 -5.00 14.10
C ILE A 100 -8.43 -4.17 15.38
N SER A 101 -9.43 -3.31 15.54
CA SER A 101 -9.77 -2.73 16.83
C SER A 101 -10.89 -3.55 17.45
N THR A 102 -10.59 -4.15 18.60
CA THR A 102 -11.61 -4.66 19.51
C THR A 102 -11.97 -3.50 20.41
N GLU A 103 -13.21 -3.01 20.34
CA GLU A 103 -13.69 -2.15 21.42
C GLU A 103 -13.81 -3.04 22.67
N GLU A 104 -12.77 -3.06 23.50
CA GLU A 104 -12.90 -3.57 24.86
C GLU A 104 -14.01 -2.77 25.53
N GLY A 105 -15.02 -3.48 26.02
CA GLY A 105 -16.22 -2.88 26.59
C GLY A 105 -15.88 -1.73 27.51
N VAL A 106 -16.21 -0.52 27.06
CA VAL A 106 -16.21 0.66 27.92
C VAL A 106 -17.05 0.29 29.14
N PRO A 107 -16.52 0.37 30.39
CA PRO A 107 -17.35 0.16 31.56
C PRO A 107 -18.49 1.18 31.50
N LEU A 108 -19.71 0.70 31.28
CA LEU A 108 -20.93 1.48 31.49
C LEU A 108 -21.11 1.67 33.00
N THR A 109 -20.31 2.56 33.59
CA THR A 109 -20.40 3.09 34.96
C THR A 109 -19.47 4.30 34.95
N SER A 110 -19.89 5.56 35.12
CA SER A 110 -20.98 6.08 35.94
C SER A 110 -21.49 7.38 35.32
N SER A 111 -22.82 7.47 35.23
CA SER A 111 -23.64 8.65 35.50
C SER A 111 -22.92 9.90 36.04
N GLU A 112 -22.81 10.94 35.21
CA GLU A 112 -23.12 12.30 35.68
C GLU A 112 -24.37 12.79 34.94
N PRO A 113 -25.46 13.15 35.65
CA PRO A 113 -26.61 13.76 35.03
C PRO A 113 -26.25 15.20 34.64
N MET A 114 -26.28 15.53 33.35
CA MET A 114 -26.27 16.93 32.92
C MET A 114 -27.47 17.65 33.55
N PRO A 115 -27.27 18.75 34.31
CA PRO A 115 -28.36 19.59 34.74
C PRO A 115 -28.87 20.40 33.54
N GLY A 116 -30.11 20.11 33.15
CA GLY A 116 -31.04 21.08 32.56
C GLY A 116 -30.62 21.81 31.29
N TYR A 117 -31.00 21.27 30.13
CA TYR A 117 -31.52 22.12 29.06
C TYR A 117 -33.00 21.82 28.87
N ALA A 118 -33.80 22.77 29.34
CA ALA A 118 -35.24 22.78 29.28
C ALA A 118 -35.74 22.85 27.83
N LYS A 119 -36.87 22.17 27.60
CA LYS A 119 -37.89 22.35 26.55
C LYS A 119 -37.48 23.09 25.27
N ALA A 120 -37.56 22.34 24.18
CA ALA A 120 -37.72 22.85 22.82
C ALA A 120 -38.90 23.85 22.70
N PRO A 121 -38.78 24.80 21.76
CA PRO A 121 -39.87 25.17 20.89
C PRO A 121 -39.71 24.44 19.55
N ALA A 122 -40.76 23.76 19.10
CA ALA A 122 -40.87 23.24 17.75
C ALA A 122 -41.18 24.38 16.74
N PRO A 123 -41.34 24.06 15.44
CA PRO A 123 -40.46 24.46 14.35
C PRO A 123 -40.87 25.78 13.68
N VAL A 124 -39.90 26.59 13.26
CA VAL A 124 -40.14 27.68 12.31
C VAL A 124 -39.64 27.23 10.94
N SER A 125 -40.58 26.88 10.07
CA SER A 125 -40.34 26.75 8.63
C SER A 125 -40.37 28.15 8.02
N PRO A 126 -39.31 28.58 7.32
CA PRO A 126 -39.49 29.51 6.23
C PRO A 126 -40.05 28.69 5.06
N ARG A 127 -41.35 28.83 4.81
CA ARG A 127 -41.84 28.73 3.43
C ARG A 127 -41.14 29.86 2.67
N GLU A 128 -40.00 29.58 2.08
CA GLU A 128 -39.62 30.31 0.89
C GLU A 128 -40.58 29.86 -0.20
N THR A 129 -41.58 30.70 -0.41
CA THR A 129 -42.38 30.75 -1.61
C THR A 129 -41.44 30.61 -2.81
N TYR A 130 -41.45 29.43 -3.45
CA TYR A 130 -41.02 29.30 -4.83
C TYR A 130 -41.94 30.21 -5.65
N ALA A 131 -41.56 31.48 -5.80
CA ALA A 131 -42.03 32.29 -6.89
C ALA A 131 -41.59 31.57 -8.18
N PRO A 132 -42.46 31.41 -9.18
CA PRO A 132 -42.02 30.92 -10.47
C PRO A 132 -40.89 31.82 -10.97
N HIS A 133 -39.69 31.26 -11.10
CA HIS A 133 -38.62 31.95 -11.81
C HIS A 133 -39.13 32.17 -13.23
N GLN A 134 -39.36 33.43 -13.59
CA GLN A 134 -39.57 33.79 -14.99
C GLN A 134 -38.39 33.23 -15.80
N PRO A 135 -38.62 32.66 -16.99
CA PRO A 135 -37.54 32.29 -17.88
C PRO A 135 -36.65 33.52 -18.08
N GLN A 136 -35.41 33.47 -17.59
CA GLN A 136 -34.44 34.50 -17.88
C GLN A 136 -34.31 34.59 -19.40
N ALA A 137 -34.58 35.76 -19.96
CA ALA A 137 -34.31 36.03 -21.36
C ALA A 137 -32.84 35.74 -21.63
N TYR A 138 -32.57 34.87 -22.60
CA TYR A 138 -31.22 34.61 -23.07
C TYR A 138 -30.53 35.93 -23.41
N PRO A 139 -29.22 36.09 -23.10
CA PRO A 139 -28.47 37.25 -23.57
C PRO A 139 -28.56 37.32 -25.10
N PRO A 140 -28.57 38.52 -25.69
CA PRO A 140 -28.56 38.65 -27.15
C PRO A 140 -27.37 37.88 -27.73
N PRO A 141 -27.53 37.21 -28.89
CA PRO A 141 -26.43 36.53 -29.53
C PRO A 141 -25.28 37.52 -29.72
N TYR A 142 -24.09 37.14 -29.25
CA TYR A 142 -22.88 37.93 -29.37
C TYR A 142 -22.57 38.13 -30.86
N THR A 143 -22.77 39.35 -31.38
CA THR A 143 -22.51 39.71 -32.78
C THR A 143 -21.06 40.13 -33.03
N GLY A 144 -20.17 39.98 -32.04
CA GLY A 144 -18.75 40.26 -32.21
C GLY A 144 -18.08 39.19 -33.08
N GLN A 145 -17.33 39.61 -34.09
CA GLN A 145 -16.43 38.72 -34.82
C GLN A 145 -15.40 38.13 -33.85
N VAL A 146 -15.43 36.81 -33.68
CA VAL A 146 -14.42 36.09 -32.90
C VAL A 146 -13.09 36.20 -33.66
N PRO A 147 -12.01 36.73 -33.06
CA PRO A 147 -10.69 36.69 -33.68
C PRO A 147 -10.34 35.25 -34.04
N GLN A 148 -9.83 35.01 -35.25
CA GLN A 148 -9.37 33.67 -35.61
C GLN A 148 -8.29 33.24 -34.61
N GLY A 149 -8.54 32.13 -33.92
CA GLY A 149 -7.58 31.55 -32.99
C GLY A 149 -6.26 31.22 -33.68
N PRO A 150 -5.19 30.95 -32.91
CA PRO A 150 -3.92 30.49 -33.47
C PRO A 150 -4.13 29.31 -34.43
N PRO A 151 -3.32 29.16 -35.50
CA PRO A 151 -3.44 28.03 -36.39
C PRO A 151 -3.38 26.71 -35.59
N GLU A 152 -4.29 25.80 -35.92
CA GLU A 152 -4.46 24.52 -35.26
C GLU A 152 -3.10 23.80 -35.18
N PRO A 153 -2.66 23.32 -34.00
CA PRO A 153 -1.45 22.53 -33.92
C PRO A 153 -1.63 21.28 -34.79
N TYR A 154 -0.76 21.11 -35.77
CA TYR A 154 -0.75 19.94 -36.65
C TYR A 154 -0.66 18.69 -35.79
N TYR A 155 -1.69 17.85 -35.86
CA TYR A 155 -1.69 16.54 -35.21
C TYR A 155 -0.58 15.69 -35.84
N VAL A 156 0.47 15.43 -35.07
CA VAL A 156 1.45 14.40 -35.42
C VAL A 156 0.84 13.06 -35.07
N GLU A 157 0.51 12.27 -36.08
CA GLU A 157 -0.01 10.92 -35.90
C GLU A 157 1.01 10.08 -35.11
N PRO A 158 0.62 9.43 -33.99
CA PRO A 158 1.54 8.62 -33.21
C PRO A 158 2.06 7.46 -34.05
N GLN A 159 3.36 7.45 -34.35
CA GLN A 159 4.00 6.31 -34.99
C GLN A 159 3.77 5.03 -34.15
N PRO A 160 3.45 3.89 -34.77
CA PRO A 160 3.23 2.65 -34.06
C PRO A 160 4.48 2.31 -33.24
N ARG A 161 4.31 2.11 -31.93
CA ARG A 161 5.37 1.62 -31.06
C ARG A 161 5.91 0.32 -31.65
N GLY A 162 7.19 0.33 -32.00
CA GLY A 162 7.90 -0.87 -32.42
C GLY A 162 7.74 -2.00 -31.40
N PRO A 163 7.91 -3.26 -31.82
CA PRO A 163 7.65 -4.43 -30.99
C PRO A 163 8.40 -4.31 -29.66
N ASN A 164 7.64 -4.50 -28.59
CA ASN A 164 8.10 -4.44 -27.21
C ASN A 164 9.25 -5.42 -27.06
N ARG A 165 10.48 -4.89 -26.94
CA ARG A 165 11.67 -5.71 -26.72
C ARG A 165 11.51 -6.27 -25.31
N GLU A 166 10.96 -7.48 -25.21
CA GLU A 166 10.87 -8.23 -23.96
C GLU A 166 12.23 -8.11 -23.28
N ARG A 167 12.27 -7.40 -22.14
CA ARG A 167 13.43 -7.44 -21.26
C ARG A 167 13.52 -8.87 -20.79
N ARG A 168 14.34 -9.65 -21.50
CA ARG A 168 14.79 -10.97 -21.10
C ARG A 168 15.35 -10.81 -19.71
N GLY A 169 14.53 -11.14 -18.71
CA GLY A 169 14.89 -11.12 -17.31
C GLY A 169 16.22 -11.83 -17.18
N SER A 170 17.21 -11.08 -16.70
CA SER A 170 18.59 -11.49 -16.62
C SER A 170 18.71 -12.68 -15.68
N ARG A 171 18.56 -13.89 -16.23
CA ARG A 171 18.83 -15.17 -15.57
C ARG A 171 20.30 -15.32 -15.18
N THR A 172 21.15 -14.32 -15.43
CA THR A 172 22.59 -14.37 -15.16
C THR A 172 22.98 -13.88 -13.75
N LEU A 173 22.07 -13.25 -12.98
CA LEU A 173 22.38 -12.87 -11.60
C LEU A 173 22.22 -14.02 -10.58
N PHE A 174 21.36 -15.00 -10.84
CA PHE A 174 21.20 -16.15 -9.94
C PHE A 174 22.35 -17.17 -10.03
N TRP A 175 23.09 -17.22 -11.15
CA TRP A 175 24.18 -18.18 -11.35
C TRP A 175 25.52 -17.70 -10.78
N ALA A 176 25.74 -16.38 -10.67
CA ALA A 176 26.96 -15.83 -10.10
C ALA A 176 27.05 -16.00 -8.57
N GLY A 177 25.91 -15.92 -7.86
CA GLY A 177 25.87 -16.08 -6.39
C GLY A 177 26.13 -17.53 -5.93
N CYS A 178 25.56 -18.52 -6.63
CA CYS A 178 25.75 -19.93 -6.30
C CYS A 178 27.17 -20.41 -6.58
N GLY A 179 27.79 -19.93 -7.67
CA GLY A 179 29.19 -20.22 -7.98
C GLY A 179 30.16 -19.66 -6.94
N CYS A 180 29.94 -18.42 -6.47
CA CYS A 180 30.78 -17.80 -5.44
C CYS A 180 30.69 -18.54 -4.10
N LEU A 181 29.48 -18.97 -3.70
CA LEU A 181 29.28 -19.69 -2.44
C LEU A 181 29.92 -21.08 -2.46
N LEU A 182 29.85 -21.81 -3.59
CA LEU A 182 30.51 -23.10 -3.75
C LEU A 182 32.04 -22.97 -3.74
N VAL A 183 32.58 -21.95 -4.40
CA VAL A 183 34.04 -21.69 -4.38
C VAL A 183 34.51 -21.33 -2.97
N LEU A 184 33.78 -20.48 -2.25
CA LEU A 184 34.08 -20.16 -0.86
C LEU A 184 34.04 -21.40 0.05
N LEU A 185 33.01 -22.23 -0.09
CA LEU A 185 32.90 -23.46 0.69
C LEU A 185 34.05 -24.43 0.38
N CYS A 186 34.42 -24.60 -0.89
CA CYS A 186 35.58 -25.41 -1.28
C CYS A 186 36.90 -24.87 -0.71
N LEU A 187 37.11 -23.56 -0.70
CA LEU A 187 38.31 -22.95 -0.12
C LEU A 187 38.39 -23.15 1.40
N ILE A 188 37.25 -23.06 2.11
CA ILE A 188 37.18 -23.33 3.54
C ILE A 188 37.52 -24.78 3.84
N VAL A 189 36.91 -25.73 3.11
CA VAL A 189 37.18 -27.17 3.29
C VAL A 189 38.65 -27.50 2.99
N ALA A 190 39.21 -26.96 1.91
CA ALA A 190 40.62 -27.14 1.58
C ALA A 190 41.54 -26.52 2.65
N GLY A 191 41.16 -25.36 3.20
CA GLY A 191 41.89 -24.70 4.29
C GLY A 191 41.91 -25.53 5.57
N VAL A 192 40.77 -26.07 5.98
CA VAL A 192 40.67 -26.97 7.15
C VAL A 192 41.48 -28.25 6.91
N ALA A 193 41.35 -28.87 5.74
CA ALA A 193 42.13 -30.07 5.41
C ALA A 193 43.63 -29.81 5.40
N ALA A 194 44.09 -28.66 4.90
CA ALA A 194 45.50 -28.26 4.94
C ALA A 194 45.96 -27.94 6.37
N PHE A 195 45.10 -27.32 7.18
CA PHE A 195 45.36 -27.03 8.59
C PHE A 195 45.54 -28.32 9.41
N ASP A 196 44.66 -29.30 9.18
CA ASP A 196 44.73 -30.63 9.76
C ASP A 196 45.97 -31.39 9.25
N TYR A 197 46.25 -31.35 7.94
CA TYR A 197 47.38 -32.05 7.32
C TYR A 197 48.74 -31.56 7.85
N MET A 198 48.87 -30.25 8.11
CA MET A 198 50.10 -29.66 8.64
C MET A 198 50.16 -29.70 10.18
N ASN A 199 49.17 -30.30 10.85
CA ASN A 199 49.04 -30.36 12.30
C ASN A 199 49.16 -28.99 12.99
N LEU A 200 48.69 -27.93 12.33
CA LEU A 200 48.80 -26.55 12.82
C LEU A 200 47.98 -26.33 14.11
N TYR A 201 46.98 -27.17 14.38
CA TYR A 201 46.23 -27.18 15.64
C TYR A 201 47.07 -27.48 16.87
N CYS A 202 48.26 -28.09 16.72
CA CYS A 202 49.19 -28.33 17.84
C CYS A 202 50.23 -27.21 18.02
N GLN A 203 50.20 -26.13 17.23
CA GLN A 203 51.11 -24.99 17.38
C GLN A 203 50.43 -23.80 18.09
N PRO A 204 51.13 -23.08 19.00
CA PRO A 204 50.59 -21.88 19.62
C PRO A 204 50.43 -20.74 18.60
N PRO A 205 49.33 -19.97 18.64
CA PRO A 205 48.35 -19.87 19.73
C PRO A 205 47.12 -20.78 19.60
N PHE A 206 47.06 -21.64 18.58
CA PHE A 206 45.85 -22.41 18.25
C PHE A 206 45.62 -23.63 19.14
N ASN A 207 46.69 -24.17 19.73
CA ASN A 207 46.64 -25.27 20.69
C ASN A 207 45.79 -24.98 21.93
N GLU A 208 45.86 -23.76 22.48
CA GLU A 208 45.03 -23.32 23.61
C GLU A 208 43.57 -23.11 23.19
N LEU A 209 43.39 -22.51 22.00
CA LEU A 209 42.09 -22.02 21.51
C LEU A 209 41.19 -23.15 20.98
N LEU A 210 41.75 -24.23 20.44
CA LEU A 210 41.00 -25.35 19.85
C LEU A 210 41.08 -26.65 20.68
N SER A 211 41.60 -26.58 21.90
CA SER A 211 41.71 -27.71 22.84
C SER A 211 40.39 -28.42 23.15
N PHE A 212 39.26 -27.74 22.95
CA PHE A 212 37.92 -28.32 23.15
C PHE A 212 37.39 -29.12 21.94
N LEU A 213 37.98 -28.95 20.75
CA LEU A 213 37.55 -29.62 19.51
C LEU A 213 38.53 -30.70 19.05
N TYR A 214 39.82 -30.54 19.36
CA TYR A 214 40.87 -31.42 18.87
C TYR A 214 41.82 -31.82 20.00
N THR A 215 42.06 -33.11 20.14
CA THR A 215 43.09 -33.66 21.01
C THR A 215 44.34 -33.94 20.19
N CYS A 216 45.44 -33.25 20.49
CA CYS A 216 46.75 -33.60 19.95
C CYS A 216 47.14 -35.00 20.49
N PRO A 217 47.55 -35.94 19.62
CA PRO A 217 48.09 -37.23 20.04
C PRO A 217 49.42 -37.10 20.79
#